data_AF-A0A2V5YXG5-F1
#
_entry.id   AF-A0A2V5YXG5-F1
#
_cell.length_a   1.000
_cell.length_b   1.000
_cell.length_c   1.000
_cell.angle_alpha   90.00
_cell.angle_beta   90.00
_cell.angle_gamma   90.00
#
_symmetry.space_group_name_H-M   'P 1'
#
loop_
_entity.id
_entity.type
_entity.pdbx_description
1 polymer ?
#
loop_
_entity_poly.entity_id
_entity_poly.type
_entity_poly.pdbx_seq_one_letter_code
_entity_poly.pdbx_strand_id
1 'polypeptide(L)'
;MVNGTRKIIKHRRMKLSIFLVVVIWLWSAVAPADAQVNVTQFHNHDSRDGLYIDSAFTQSAAANLTRDLNFDGTIAGHVYAQPLYIEGGP
;
A
#
# COMPACT_ATOMS: atom_id res chain seq x y z
N MET A 1 -33.40 28.23 44.54
CA MET A 1 -32.34 27.19 44.43
C MET A 1 -32.27 26.50 43.05
N VAL A 2 -32.96 26.98 42.01
CA VAL A 2 -33.06 26.29 40.70
C VAL A 2 -31.98 26.71 39.68
N ASN A 3 -31.48 27.95 39.76
CA ASN A 3 -30.53 28.50 38.77
C ASN A 3 -29.11 27.94 38.90
N GLY A 4 -28.67 27.58 40.11
CA GLY A 4 -27.34 26.97 40.35
C GLY A 4 -27.23 25.58 39.73
N THR A 5 -28.23 24.73 39.96
CA THR A 5 -28.29 23.35 39.41
C THR A 5 -28.34 23.35 37.89
N ARG A 6 -29.09 24.29 37.28
CA ARG A 6 -29.12 24.48 35.82
C ARG A 6 -27.77 24.89 35.25
N LYS A 7 -27.01 25.76 35.94
CA LYS A 7 -25.67 26.21 35.51
C LYS A 7 -24.64 25.07 35.55
N ILE A 8 -24.71 24.21 36.57
CA ILE A 8 -23.86 23.03 36.74
C ILE A 8 -24.16 21.98 35.66
N ILE A 9 -25.44 21.69 35.42
CA ILE A 9 -25.87 20.74 34.38
C ILE A 9 -25.45 21.24 32.99
N LYS A 10 -25.55 22.55 32.70
CA LYS A 10 -25.09 23.15 31.44
C LYS A 10 -23.58 23.01 31.25
N HIS A 11 -22.78 23.28 32.29
CA HIS A 11 -21.32 23.11 32.22
C HIS A 11 -20.92 21.64 32.04
N ARG A 12 -21.62 20.71 32.70
CA ARG A 12 -21.34 19.27 32.60
C ARG A 12 -21.72 18.72 31.22
N ARG A 13 -22.84 19.16 30.64
CA ARG A 13 -23.22 18.83 29.25
C ARG A 13 -22.27 19.45 28.22
N MET A 14 -21.80 20.68 28.45
CA MET A 14 -20.84 21.34 27.57
C MET A 14 -19.49 20.60 27.56
N LYS A 15 -18.98 20.21 28.74
CA LYS A 15 -17.73 19.42 28.84
C LYS A 15 -17.86 18.04 28.19
N LEU A 16 -19.01 17.36 28.37
CA LEU A 16 -19.27 16.07 27.74
C LEU A 16 -19.41 16.18 26.21
N SER A 17 -20.06 17.24 25.71
CA SER A 17 -20.17 17.49 24.27
C SER A 17 -18.82 17.81 23.64
N ILE A 18 -17.96 18.58 24.32
CA ILE A 18 -16.60 18.86 23.86
C ILE A 18 -15.77 17.56 23.85
N PHE A 19 -15.87 16.74 24.89
CA PHE A 19 -15.17 15.45 24.97
C PHE A 19 -15.60 14.50 23.85
N LEU A 20 -16.90 14.39 23.56
CA LEU A 20 -17.41 13.55 22.47
C LEU A 20 -16.97 14.04 21.10
N VAL A 21 -16.94 15.35 20.87
CA VAL A 21 -16.43 15.93 19.61
C VAL A 21 -14.94 15.63 19.44
N VAL A 22 -14.14 15.72 20.51
CA VAL A 22 -12.72 15.37 20.49
C VAL A 22 -12.50 13.89 20.20
N VAL A 23 -13.30 12.99 20.78
CA VAL A 23 -13.21 11.54 20.54
C VAL A 23 -13.60 11.17 19.10
N ILE A 24 -14.66 11.79 18.56
CA ILE A 24 -15.07 11.57 17.16
C ILE A 24 -14.00 12.10 16.19
N TRP A 25 -13.37 13.24 16.52
CA TRP A 25 -12.23 13.76 15.77
C TRP A 25 -11.02 12.83 15.83
N LEU A 26 -10.69 12.29 17.01
CA LEU A 26 -9.58 11.35 17.17
C LEU A 26 -9.81 10.02 16.42
N TRP A 27 -11.06 9.56 16.31
CA TRP A 27 -11.38 8.30 15.64
C TRP A 27 -11.40 8.40 14.11
N SER A 28 -11.54 9.60 13.54
CA SER A 28 -11.71 9.80 12.09
C SER A 28 -10.40 9.81 11.29
N ALA A 29 -9.25 9.55 11.92
CA ALA A 29 -7.93 9.70 11.29
C ALA A 29 -7.15 8.38 11.13
N VAL A 30 -7.82 7.24 11.04
CA VAL A 30 -7.19 6.00 10.54
C VAL A 30 -7.74 5.72 9.16
N ALA A 31 -7.36 6.56 8.19
CA ALA A 31 -7.28 6.08 6.83
C ALA A 31 -6.09 5.11 6.78
N PRO A 32 -6.17 3.95 6.10
CA PRO A 32 -4.96 3.29 5.65
C PRO A 32 -4.22 4.32 4.81
N ALA A 33 -3.13 4.88 5.36
CA ALA A 33 -2.14 5.49 4.53
C ALA A 33 -1.52 4.32 3.79
N ASP A 34 -2.08 3.99 2.62
CA ASP A 34 -1.31 3.38 1.56
C ASP A 34 -0.23 4.42 1.26
N ALA A 35 0.82 4.41 2.08
CA ALA A 35 1.99 5.22 1.89
C ALA A 35 2.58 4.67 0.60
N GLN A 36 2.13 5.21 -0.53
CA GLN A 36 2.88 5.12 -1.76
C GLN A 36 4.13 5.93 -1.49
N VAL A 37 5.13 5.26 -0.90
CA VAL A 37 6.47 5.78 -0.70
C VAL A 37 7.03 5.93 -2.09
N ASN A 38 6.81 7.12 -2.64
CA ASN A 38 7.19 7.44 -3.98
C ASN A 38 8.72 7.54 -4.01
N VAL A 39 9.38 6.45 -4.42
CA VAL A 39 10.76 6.41 -4.89
C VAL A 39 10.72 5.77 -6.27
N THR A 40 11.53 6.28 -7.21
CA THR A 40 11.59 5.95 -8.65
C THR A 40 11.99 4.50 -8.99
N GLN A 41 11.72 3.53 -8.11
CA GLN A 41 12.02 2.12 -8.37
C GLN A 41 11.02 1.58 -9.40
N PHE A 42 11.53 1.17 -10.57
CA PHE A 42 10.74 0.62 -11.69
C PHE A 42 9.85 -0.58 -11.29
N HIS A 43 10.12 -1.23 -10.15
CA HIS A 43 9.36 -2.36 -9.61
C HIS A 43 8.74 -2.14 -8.23
N ASN A 44 8.89 -0.96 -7.61
CA ASN A 44 8.35 -0.61 -6.28
C ASN A 44 8.67 -1.63 -5.14
N HIS A 45 9.64 -2.53 -5.37
CA HIS A 45 10.13 -3.52 -4.41
C HIS A 45 11.47 -4.09 -4.92
N ASP A 46 12.42 -4.35 -4.01
CA ASP A 46 13.78 -4.80 -4.35
C ASP A 46 13.82 -6.21 -4.94
N SER A 47 12.97 -7.13 -4.46
CA SER A 47 12.81 -8.47 -5.06
C SER A 47 11.97 -8.47 -6.33
N ARG A 48 11.42 -7.31 -6.73
CA ARG A 48 10.60 -7.11 -7.94
C ARG A 48 9.35 -7.99 -7.99
N ASP A 49 8.91 -8.50 -6.85
CA ASP A 49 7.63 -9.15 -6.72
C ASP A 49 6.51 -8.10 -6.68
N GLY A 50 5.38 -8.43 -7.30
CA GLY A 50 4.12 -7.77 -6.98
C GLY A 50 3.70 -6.54 -7.79
N LEU A 51 4.54 -5.95 -8.66
CA LEU A 51 4.09 -4.78 -9.46
C LEU A 51 3.55 -5.12 -10.85
N TYR A 52 4.15 -6.07 -11.57
CA TYR A 52 3.74 -6.46 -12.93
C TYR A 52 3.21 -7.90 -12.94
N ILE A 53 2.07 -8.10 -12.30
CA ILE A 53 1.33 -9.36 -12.39
C ILE A 53 0.44 -9.27 -13.63
N ASP A 54 0.77 -10.04 -14.67
CA ASP A 54 -0.17 -10.29 -15.75
C ASP A 54 -1.31 -11.17 -15.21
N SER A 55 -2.53 -10.65 -15.20
CA SER A 55 -3.72 -11.39 -14.73
C SER A 55 -3.95 -12.71 -15.47
N ALA A 56 -3.41 -12.87 -16.68
CA ALA A 56 -3.47 -14.13 -17.42
C ALA A 56 -2.52 -15.21 -16.85
N PHE A 57 -1.45 -14.80 -16.15
CA PHE A 57 -0.49 -15.68 -15.49
C PHE A 57 -0.99 -16.12 -14.10
N THR A 58 -2.05 -16.93 -14.10
CA THR A 58 -2.50 -17.65 -12.90
C THR A 58 -1.67 -18.92 -12.69
N GLN A 59 -1.68 -19.48 -11.48
CA GLN A 59 -0.95 -20.73 -11.19
C GLN A 59 -1.41 -21.89 -12.08
N SER A 60 -2.70 -21.98 -12.38
CA SER A 60 -3.24 -23.01 -13.27
C SER A 60 -2.88 -22.76 -14.74
N ALA A 61 -2.83 -21.50 -15.18
CA ALA A 61 -2.38 -21.14 -16.52
C ALA A 61 -0.88 -21.38 -16.72
N ALA A 62 -0.07 -21.10 -15.70
CA ALA A 62 1.38 -21.31 -15.72
C ALA A 62 1.78 -22.78 -15.97
N ALA A 63 0.97 -23.73 -15.51
CA ALA A 63 1.18 -25.16 -15.78
C ALA A 63 1.11 -25.51 -17.28
N ASN A 64 0.45 -24.67 -18.09
CA ASN A 64 0.33 -24.85 -19.53
C ASN A 64 1.34 -24.02 -20.33
N LEU A 65 2.27 -23.33 -19.68
CA LEU A 65 3.33 -22.60 -20.36
C LEU A 65 4.21 -23.60 -21.13
N THR A 66 4.39 -23.39 -22.42
CA THR A 66 5.26 -24.20 -23.26
C THR A 66 6.36 -23.34 -23.86
N ARG A 67 7.55 -23.91 -23.99
CA ARG A 67 8.66 -23.25 -24.68
C ARG A 67 8.35 -23.21 -26.17
N ASP A 68 8.32 -22.01 -26.75
CA ASP A 68 8.26 -21.88 -28.21
C ASP A 68 9.57 -22.36 -28.83
N LEU A 69 9.50 -23.46 -29.58
CA LEU A 69 10.66 -24.07 -30.23
C LEU A 69 11.06 -23.36 -31.52
N ASN A 70 10.19 -22.50 -32.05
CA ASN A 70 10.43 -21.73 -33.25
C ASN A 70 10.90 -20.30 -32.94
N PHE A 71 11.03 -19.96 -31.66
CA PHE A 71 11.53 -18.65 -31.25
C PHE A 71 12.99 -18.49 -31.69
N ASP A 72 13.21 -17.58 -32.64
CA ASP A 72 14.54 -17.14 -33.05
C ASP A 72 14.92 -15.87 -32.28
N GLY A 73 15.74 -16.05 -31.24
CA GLY A 73 16.24 -14.97 -30.39
C GLY A 73 17.48 -14.27 -30.93
N THR A 74 17.76 -14.35 -32.23
CA THR A 74 18.97 -13.75 -32.82
C THR A 74 18.96 -12.24 -32.65
N ILE A 75 19.89 -11.72 -31.84
CA ILE A 75 20.13 -10.28 -31.70
C ILE A 75 21.38 -9.92 -32.50
N ALA A 76 21.23 -9.00 -33.45
CA ALA A 76 22.37 -8.40 -34.14
C ALA A 76 22.91 -7.21 -33.33
N GLY A 77 24.23 -7.18 -33.06
CA GLY A 77 24.90 -6.10 -32.34
C GLY A 77 25.15 -6.39 -30.86
N HIS A 78 25.43 -5.34 -30.08
CA HIS A 78 25.81 -5.49 -28.67
C HIS A 78 24.58 -5.67 -27.78
N VAL A 79 24.61 -6.72 -26.97
CA VAL A 79 23.65 -6.93 -25.88
C VAL A 79 24.26 -6.37 -24.61
N TYR A 80 23.59 -5.41 -23.99
CA TYR A 80 23.99 -4.83 -22.71
C TYR A 80 23.04 -5.34 -21.62
N ALA A 81 23.60 -6.04 -20.64
CA ALA A 81 22.90 -6.45 -19.43
C ALA A 81 23.63 -5.87 -18.22
N GLN A 82 22.87 -5.46 -17.21
CA GLN A 82 23.40 -5.04 -15.92
C GLN A 82 23.09 -6.13 -14.88
N PRO A 83 24.08 -6.60 -14.11
CA PRO A 83 23.79 -7.50 -13.00
C PRO A 83 22.93 -6.75 -11.98
N LEU A 84 21.87 -7.38 -11.51
CA LEU A 84 21.12 -6.89 -10.36
C LEU A 84 21.90 -7.28 -9.11
N TYR A 85 22.47 -6.29 -8.41
CA TYR A 85 23.01 -6.52 -7.08
C TYR A 85 21.86 -6.69 -6.08
N ILE A 86 21.86 -7.83 -5.37
CA ILE A 86 20.95 -8.11 -4.27
C ILE A 86 21.82 -8.38 -3.05
N GLU A 87 21.74 -7.54 -2.02
CA GLU A 87 22.47 -7.73 -0.77
C GLU A 87 22.01 -9.02 -0.10
N GLY A 88 22.93 -9.96 0.15
CA GLY A 88 22.61 -11.24 0.79
C GLY A 88 21.78 -12.21 -0.07
N GLY A 89 21.81 -12.09 -1.40
CA GLY A 89 21.24 -13.11 -2.30
C GLY A 89 21.85 -14.50 -2.07
N PRO A 90 21.19 -15.59 -2.53
CA PRO A 90 21.65 -16.96 -2.34
C PRO A 90 23.06 -17.21 -2.90
#